data_AF-A0A354NYA1-F1
#
_entry.id   AF-A0A354NYA1-F1
#
_cell.length_a   1.000
_cell.length_b   1.000
_cell.length_c   1.000
_cell.angle_alpha   90.00
_cell.angle_beta   90.00
_cell.angle_gamma   90.00
#
_symmetry.space_group_name_H-M   'P 1'
#
loop_
_entity.id
_entity.type
_entity.pdbx_description
1 polymer ?
#
loop_
_entity_poly.entity_id
_entity_poly.type
_entity_poly.pdbx_seq_one_letter_code
_entity_poly.pdbx_strand_id
1 'polypeptide(L)' 'GADVIKVEPPTGDESRRLGPFPDDEDDPEASGIFQYLNTNKRCVTLDATTPAGR' A
#
# COMPACT_ATOMS: atom_id res chain seq x y z
N GLY A 1 -15.91 -11.44 8.22
CA GLY A 1 -14.79 -10.56 8.61
C GLY A 1 -15.18 -9.11 8.40
N ALA A 2 -14.28 -8.17 8.69
CA ALA A 2 -14.50 -6.77 8.38
C ALA A 2 -14.20 -6.49 6.90
N ASP A 3 -14.89 -5.51 6.33
CA ASP A 3 -14.53 -4.89 5.07
C ASP A 3 -13.56 -3.74 5.36
N VAL A 4 -12.34 -3.81 4.84
CA VAL A 4 -11.24 -2.91 5.20
C VAL A 4 -10.76 -2.15 3.98
N ILE A 5 -10.77 -0.82 4.09
CA ILE A 5 -10.18 0.10 3.11
C ILE A 5 -8.90 0.67 3.71
N LYS A 6 -7.78 0.47 3.01
CA LYS A 6 -6.49 1.08 3.32
C LYS A 6 -6.38 2.40 2.56
N VAL A 7 -6.34 3.50 3.28
CA VAL A 7 -6.07 4.82 2.71
C VAL A 7 -4.56 5.04 2.73
N GLU A 8 -3.96 5.27 1.58
CA GLU A 8 -2.52 5.48 1.41
C GLU A 8 -2.23 6.93 0.98
N PRO A 9 -1.10 7.53 1.40
CA PRO A 9 -0.67 8.81 0.87
C PRO A 9 -0.30 8.68 -0.63
N PRO A 10 -0.15 9.80 -1.37
CA PRO A 10 0.30 9.77 -2.77
C PRO A 10 1.63 9.02 -3.00
N THR A 11 2.47 8.94 -1.98
CA THR A 11 3.76 8.21 -2.01
C THR A 11 3.63 6.69 -1.82
N GLY A 12 2.42 6.19 -1.55
CA GLY A 12 2.13 4.81 -1.17
C GLY A 12 2.57 4.47 0.26
N ASP A 13 2.13 3.31 0.72
CA ASP A 13 2.62 2.68 1.95
C ASP A 13 4.11 2.31 1.82
N GLU A 14 4.90 2.60 2.85
CA GLU A 14 6.33 2.35 2.87
C GLU A 14 6.69 0.86 2.68
N SER A 15 5.84 -0.05 3.17
CA SER A 15 6.04 -1.49 3.03
C SER A 15 6.03 -1.97 1.59
N ARG A 16 5.47 -1.20 0.64
CA ARG A 16 5.58 -1.49 -0.80
C ARG A 16 7.02 -1.50 -1.30
N ARG A 17 7.92 -0.76 -0.63
CA ARG A 17 9.36 -0.70 -0.95
C ARG A 17 10.20 -1.63 -0.08
N LEU A 18 9.56 -2.52 0.69
CA LEU A 18 10.26 -3.50 1.51
C LEU A 18 10.18 -4.86 0.83
N GLY A 19 11.34 -5.41 0.47
CA GLY A 19 11.45 -6.76 -0.04
C GLY A 19 11.04 -7.83 0.99
N PRO A 20 11.03 -9.11 0.60
CA PRO A 20 11.58 -9.63 -0.65
C PRO A 20 10.73 -9.24 -1.86
N PHE A 21 11.41 -9.08 -2.99
CA PHE A 21 10.79 -8.89 -4.29
C PHE A 21 11.13 -10.07 -5.21
N PRO A 22 10.24 -10.44 -6.13
CA PRO A 22 10.58 -11.34 -7.22
C PRO A 22 11.76 -10.79 -8.02
N ASP A 23 12.68 -11.68 -8.42
CA ASP A 23 13.81 -11.37 -9.30
C ASP A 23 14.72 -10.21 -8.83
N ASP A 24 14.67 -9.86 -7.53
CA ASP A 24 15.33 -8.70 -6.93
C ASP A 24 14.96 -7.35 -7.60
N GLU A 25 13.79 -7.28 -8.27
CA GLU A 25 13.26 -6.05 -8.85
C GLU A 25 12.42 -5.27 -7.83
N ASP A 26 12.77 -4.01 -7.54
CA ASP A 26 12.04 -3.13 -6.61
C ASP A 26 10.72 -2.64 -7.23
N ASP A 27 9.78 -3.55 -7.45
CA ASP A 27 8.41 -3.28 -7.88
C ASP A 27 7.50 -3.10 -6.65
N PRO A 28 6.93 -1.90 -6.43
CA PRO A 28 6.00 -1.62 -5.33
C PRO A 28 4.76 -2.51 -5.25
N GLU A 29 4.34 -3.12 -6.37
CA GLU A 29 3.22 -4.06 -6.41
C GLU A 29 3.64 -5.52 -6.16
N ALA A 30 4.94 -5.80 -6.17
CA ALA A 30 5.51 -7.12 -5.99
C ALA A 30 6.16 -7.35 -4.61
N SER A 31 6.12 -6.37 -3.70
CA SER A 31 6.61 -6.54 -2.33
C SER A 31 5.89 -7.66 -1.59
N GLY A 32 6.63 -8.70 -1.19
CA GLY A 32 6.10 -9.79 -0.38
C GLY A 32 5.62 -9.34 1.00
N ILE A 33 6.27 -8.33 1.60
CA ILE A 33 5.85 -7.77 2.90
C ILE A 33 4.53 -7.04 2.77
N PHE A 34 4.38 -6.17 1.76
CA PHE A 34 3.13 -5.45 1.53
C PHE A 34 1.97 -6.42 1.27
N GLN A 35 2.17 -7.40 0.39
CA GLN A 35 1.15 -8.39 0.04
C GLN A 35 0.69 -9.19 1.27
N TYR A 36 1.63 -9.66 2.10
CA TYR A 36 1.32 -10.43 3.32
C TYR A 36 0.53 -9.61 4.35
N LEU A 37 0.95 -8.37 4.62
CA LEU A 37 0.35 -7.53 5.67
C LEU A 37 -0.98 -6.88 5.25
N ASN A 38 -1.26 -6.82 3.94
CA ASN A 38 -2.42 -6.09 3.39
C ASN A 38 -3.37 -6.96 2.56
N THR A 39 -3.24 -8.29 2.62
CA THR A 39 -4.17 -9.23 1.97
C THR A 39 -5.62 -8.89 2.30
N ASN A 40 -6.50 -8.93 1.28
CA ASN A 40 -7.94 -8.65 1.35
C ASN A 40 -8.34 -7.21 1.74
N LYS A 41 -7.40 -6.27 1.84
CA LYS A 41 -7.74 -4.84 1.94
C LYS A 41 -7.93 -4.27 0.54
N ARG A 42 -8.89 -3.34 0.39
CA ARG A 42 -8.98 -2.48 -0.80
C ARG A 42 -8.18 -1.21 -0.55
N CYS A 43 -7.35 -0.79 -1.50
CA CYS A 43 -6.50 0.39 -1.32
C CYS A 43 -7.06 1.58 -2.09
N VAL A 44 -6.95 2.78 -1.50
CA VAL A 44 -7.25 4.06 -2.14
C VAL A 44 -6.18 5.08 -1.77
N THR A 45 -5.77 5.90 -2.72
CA THR A 45 -4.82 6.99 -2.49
C THR A 45 -5.56 8.26 -2.11
N LEU A 46 -5.13 8.92 -1.04
CA LEU A 46 -5.69 10.18 -0.57
C LEU A 46 -4.59 11.10 0.00
N ASP A 47 -4.60 12.36 -0.39
CA ASP A 47 -3.78 13.38 0.27
C ASP A 47 -4.58 14.09 1.37
N ALA A 48 -4.43 13.63 2.61
CA ALA A 48 -5.11 14.16 3.79
C ALA A 48 -4.67 15.59 4.18
N THR A 49 -3.61 16.11 3.56
CA THR A 49 -3.18 17.51 3.80
C THR A 49 -4.05 18.50 3.03
N THR A 50 -4.75 18.06 1.98
CA THR A 50 -5.65 18.88 1.18
C THR A 50 -7.05 18.96 1.81
N PRO A 51 -7.81 20.05 1.60
CA PRO A 51 -9.20 20.12 2.03
C PRO A 51 -10.09 19.03 1.44
N ALA A 52 -9.79 18.55 0.22
CA ALA A 52 -10.53 17.48 -0.44
C ALA A 52 -10.25 16.08 0.15
N GLY A 53 -9.12 15.93 0.88
CA GLY A 53 -8.71 14.68 1.51
C GLY A 53 -9.00 14.60 3.01
N ARG A 54 -9.71 15.58 3.58
CA ARG A 54 -10.21 15.53 4.96
C ARG A 54 -11.63 14.99 5.01
#